data_AF-A0A6L8FBR5-F1
#
_entry.id   AF-A0A6L8FBR5-F1
#
_cell.length_a   1.000
_cell.length_b   1.000
_cell.length_c   1.000
_cell.angle_alpha   90.00
_cell.angle_beta   90.00
_cell.angle_gamma   90.00
#
_symmetry.space_group_name_H-M   'P 1'
#
loop_
_entity.id
_entity.type
_entity.pdbx_description
1 polymer ?
#
loop_
_entity_poly.entity_id
_entity_poly.type
_entity_poly.pdbx_seq_one_letter_code
_entity_poly.pdbx_strand_id
1 'polypeptide(L)'
;MKITLDIHDELLARAKCQAKVQGRSLHALVEDGLRLVLEPPRARRRYSAPDLREGDLHASDRLERYSWPELRELIYGDPSTR
;
A
#
# COMPACT_ATOMS: atom_id res chain seq x y z
N MET A 1 -13.00 19.30 27.40
CA MET A 1 -14.48 19.31 27.33
C MET A 1 -14.98 17.88 27.43
N LYS A 2 -16.20 17.64 27.94
CA LYS A 2 -16.82 16.31 27.93
C LYS A 2 -17.80 16.24 26.75
N ILE A 3 -17.63 15.24 25.89
CA ILE A 3 -18.47 15.00 24.72
C ILE A 3 -18.98 13.55 24.83
N THR A 4 -20.26 13.35 24.53
CA THR A 4 -20.85 12.01 24.40
C THR A 4 -20.92 11.68 22.92
N LEU A 5 -20.37 10.53 22.52
CA LEU A 5 -20.36 10.05 21.14
C LEU A 5 -21.15 8.75 21.08
N ASP A 6 -22.03 8.63 20.08
CA ASP A 6 -22.65 7.36 19.73
C ASP A 6 -21.71 6.59 18.79
N ILE A 7 -21.31 5.39 19.19
CA ILE A 7 -20.35 4.55 18.49
C ILE A 7 -20.78 3.09 18.61
N HIS A 8 -20.62 2.33 17.52
CA HIS A 8 -20.91 0.90 17.54
C HIS A 8 -20.04 0.17 18.58
N ASP A 9 -20.66 -0.76 19.32
CA ASP A 9 -20.01 -1.51 20.40
C ASP A 9 -18.76 -2.26 19.95
N GLU A 10 -18.77 -2.83 18.74
CA GLU A 10 -17.63 -3.52 18.16
C GLU A 10 -16.43 -2.57 17.98
N LEU A 11 -16.69 -1.34 17.53
CA LEU A 11 -15.65 -0.32 17.37
C LEU A 11 -15.11 0.13 18.73
N LEU A 12 -15.99 0.33 19.71
CA LEU A 12 -15.60 0.67 21.08
C LEU A 12 -14.72 -0.41 21.70
N ALA A 13 -15.07 -1.69 21.52
CA ALA A 13 -14.28 -2.82 22.02
C ALA A 13 -12.88 -2.84 21.41
N ARG A 14 -12.77 -2.68 20.08
CA ARG A 14 -11.49 -2.60 19.37
C ARG A 14 -10.66 -1.41 19.82
N ALA A 15 -11.27 -0.24 19.96
CA ALA A 15 -10.58 0.98 20.40
C ALA A 15 -10.03 0.85 21.83
N LYS A 16 -10.79 0.25 22.75
CA LYS A 16 -10.33 -0.04 24.12
C LYS A 16 -9.16 -1.01 24.14
N CYS A 17 -9.23 -2.08 23.34
CA CYS A 17 -8.14 -3.04 23.21
C CYS A 17 -6.86 -2.36 22.70
N GLN A 18 -6.99 -1.57 21.63
CA GLN A 18 -5.87 -0.83 21.04
C GLN A 18 -5.27 0.19 22.02
N ALA A 19 -6.10 0.93 22.75
CA ALA A 19 -5.65 1.88 23.76
C ALA A 19 -4.83 1.17 24.87
N LYS A 20 -5.30 0.01 25.33
CA LYS A 20 -4.59 -0.81 26.32
C LYS A 20 -3.24 -1.30 25.79
N VAL A 21 -3.19 -1.79 24.55
CA VAL A 21 -1.94 -2.26 23.91
C VAL A 21 -0.92 -1.14 23.79
N GLN A 22 -1.37 0.09 23.48
CA GLN A 22 -0.49 1.25 23.35
C GLN A 22 -0.15 1.93 24.69
N GLY A 23 -0.75 1.50 25.80
CA GLY A 23 -0.61 2.17 27.10
C GLY A 23 -1.20 3.58 27.13
N ARG A 24 -2.24 3.85 26.32
CA ARG A 24 -2.88 5.17 26.19
C ARG A 24 -4.34 5.12 26.62
N SER A 25 -4.90 6.28 26.92
CA SER A 25 -6.34 6.38 27.23
C SER A 25 -7.17 6.30 25.94
N LEU A 26 -8.41 5.80 26.07
CA LEU A 26 -9.37 5.80 24.94
C LEU A 26 -9.60 7.23 24.41
N HIS A 27 -9.64 8.21 25.31
CA HIS A 27 -9.78 9.62 24.95
C HIS A 27 -8.64 10.11 24.05
N ALA A 28 -7.39 9.81 24.41
CA ALA A 28 -6.23 10.19 23.59
C ALA A 28 -6.26 9.52 22.21
N LEU A 29 -6.71 8.27 22.13
CA LEU A 29 -6.86 7.55 20.86
C LEU A 29 -7.94 8.16 19.97
N VAL A 30 -9.06 8.61 20.56
CA VAL A 30 -10.13 9.32 19.85
C VAL A 30 -9.63 10.68 19.33
N GLU A 31 -8.95 11.46 20.17
CA GLU A 31 -8.42 12.78 19.76
C GLU A 31 -7.40 12.66 18.62
N ASP A 32 -6.50 11.68 18.70
CA ASP A 32 -5.53 11.45 17.63
C ASP A 32 -6.20 10.97 16.33
N GLY A 33 -7.19 10.10 16.43
CA GLY A 33 -8.00 9.69 15.28
C GLY A 33 -8.67 10.88 14.61
N LEU A 34 -9.27 11.78 15.39
CA LEU A 34 -9.87 13.01 14.87
C LEU A 34 -8.82 13.92 14.23
N ARG A 35 -7.63 14.08 14.84
CA ARG A 35 -6.56 14.88 14.27
C ARG A 35 -6.09 14.34 12.92
N LEU A 36 -5.95 13.02 12.79
CA LEU A 36 -5.55 12.37 11.54
C LEU A 36 -6.56 12.56 10.41
N VAL A 37 -7.86 12.57 10.73
CA VAL A 37 -8.93 12.79 9.74
C VAL A 37 -9.01 14.26 9.33
N LEU A 38 -8.74 15.18 10.26
CA LEU A 38 -8.75 16.63 10.02
C LEU A 38 -7.45 17.14 9.39
N GLU A 39 -6.35 16.38 9.46
CA GLU A 39 -5.13 16.73 8.74
C GLU A 39 -5.46 16.84 7.24
N PRO A 40 -5.11 17.96 6.58
CA PRO A 40 -5.32 18.08 5.15
C PRO A 40 -4.61 16.90 4.47
N PRO A 41 -5.21 16.29 3.43
CA PRO A 41 -4.60 15.16 2.76
C PRO A 41 -3.19 15.55 2.36
N ARG A 42 -2.19 14.99 3.05
CA ARG A 42 -0.78 15.17 2.67
C ARG A 42 -0.73 14.80 1.20
N ALA A 43 -0.25 15.72 0.36
CA ALA A 43 -0.05 15.43 -1.05
C ALA A 43 0.69 14.10 -1.12
N ARG A 44 -0.02 13.03 -1.51
CA ARG A 44 0.59 11.71 -1.65
C ARG A 44 1.72 11.96 -2.63
N ARG A 45 2.98 11.84 -2.19
CA ARG A 45 4.11 11.91 -3.10
C ARG A 45 3.78 10.91 -4.19
N ARG A 46 3.54 11.41 -5.40
CA ARG A 46 3.24 10.56 -6.54
C ARG A 46 4.43 9.62 -6.63
N TYR A 47 4.18 8.33 -6.50
CA TYR A 47 5.23 7.36 -6.68
C TYR A 47 5.73 7.52 -8.11
N SER A 48 7.00 7.91 -8.25
CA SER A 48 7.71 7.90 -9.52
C SER A 48 8.57 6.64 -9.49
N ALA A 49 8.32 5.71 -10.40
CA ALA A 49 9.22 4.59 -10.59
C ALA A 49 10.60 5.16 -10.96
N PRO A 50 11.70 4.64 -10.40
CA PRO A 50 13.02 4.95 -10.90
C PRO A 50 13.11 4.51 -12.36
N ASP A 51 13.86 5.26 -13.17
CA ASP A 51 14.13 4.83 -14.54
C ASP A 51 15.09 3.64 -14.48
N LEU A 52 14.57 2.47 -14.86
CA LEU A 52 15.30 1.20 -14.93
C LEU A 52 15.24 0.62 -16.36
N ARG A 53 15.02 1.49 -17.36
CA ARG A 53 15.05 1.09 -18.76
C ARG A 53 16.46 0.61 -19.11
N GLU A 54 16.55 -0.58 -19.70
CA GLU A 54 17.80 -1.15 -20.19
C GLU A 54 17.64 -1.46 -21.68
N GLY A 55 18.56 -0.98 -22.52
CA GLY A 55 18.51 -1.10 -23.98
C GLY A 55 18.69 0.23 -24.71
N ASP A 56 18.88 0.15 -26.02
CA ASP A 56 18.95 1.31 -26.92
C ASP A 56 17.57 1.56 -27.54
N LEU A 57 17.05 2.79 -27.39
CA LEU A 57 15.75 3.22 -27.94
C LEU A 57 15.68 3.16 -29.47
N HIS A 58 16.83 3.16 -30.14
CA HIS A 58 16.93 3.12 -31.60
C HIS A 58 17.28 1.74 -32.15
N ALA A 59 17.55 0.76 -31.28
CA ALA A 59 17.75 -0.61 -31.70
C ALA A 59 16.39 -1.29 -31.95
N SER A 60 16.33 -2.16 -32.95
CA SER A 60 15.16 -3.01 -33.16
C SER A 60 14.89 -3.86 -31.93
N ASP A 61 13.65 -3.86 -31.46
CA ASP A 61 13.25 -4.63 -30.29
C ASP A 61 13.47 -6.12 -30.54
N ARG A 62 14.31 -6.76 -29.73
CA ARG A 62 14.58 -8.19 -29.84
C ARG A 62 13.36 -9.02 -29.44
N LEU A 63 12.48 -8.46 -28.62
CA LEU A 63 11.26 -9.12 -28.14
C LEU A 63 10.20 -9.27 -29.23
N GLU A 64 10.20 -8.42 -30.26
CA GLU A 64 9.29 -8.53 -31.41
C GLU A 64 9.43 -9.84 -32.20
N ARG A 65 10.55 -10.55 -32.03
CA ARG A 65 10.81 -11.84 -32.69
C ARG A 65 10.08 -13.01 -32.04
N TYR A 66 9.57 -12.81 -30.83
CA TYR A 66 8.92 -13.86 -30.06
C TYR A 66 7.41 -13.69 -30.10
N SER A 67 6.71 -14.79 -30.30
CA SER A 67 5.29 -14.87 -29.98
C SER A 67 5.09 -14.82 -28.45
N TRP A 68 3.89 -14.39 -28.03
CA TRP A 68 3.56 -14.33 -26.60
C TRP A 68 3.78 -15.67 -25.85
N PRO A 69 3.40 -16.84 -26.40
CA PRO A 69 3.69 -18.12 -25.75
C PRO A 69 5.19 -18.38 -25.54
N GLU A 70 6.04 -18.01 -26.50
CA GLU A 70 7.50 -18.18 -26.41
C GLU A 70 8.11 -17.25 -25.36
N LEU A 71 7.67 -15.98 -25.29
CA LEU A 71 8.10 -15.05 -24.25
C LEU A 71 7.72 -15.55 -22.85
N ARG A 72 6.50 -16.05 -22.70
CA ARG A 72 6.01 -16.59 -21.43
C ARG A 72 6.85 -17.77 -20.96
N GLU A 73 7.18 -18.70 -21.87
CA GLU A 73 8.04 -19.83 -21.56
C GLU A 73 9.47 -19.39 -21.22
N LEU A 74 10.00 -18.37 -21.89
CA LEU A 74 11.33 -17.84 -21.59
C LEU A 74 11.43 -17.20 -20.20
N ILE A 75 10.39 -16.48 -19.76
CA ILE A 75 10.38 -15.73 -18.49
C ILE A 75 9.97 -16.62 -17.31
N TYR A 76 8.98 -17.49 -17.51
CA TYR A 76 8.34 -18.25 -16.44
C TYR A 76 8.48 -19.77 -16.57
N GLY A 77 9.08 -20.27 -17.65
CA GLY A 77 9.30 -21.69 -17.86
C GLY A 77 10.24 -22.29 -16.82
N ASP A 78 10.08 -23.58 -16.56
CA ASP A 78 10.89 -24.29 -15.59
C ASP A 78 12.27 -24.60 -16.19
N PRO A 79 13.38 -24.08 -15.61
CA PRO A 79 14.72 -24.34 -16.12
C PRO A 79 15.12 -25.83 -16.08
N SER A 80 14.37 -26.69 -15.38
CA SER A 80 14.63 -28.13 -15.28
C SER A 80 14.07 -28.97 -16.43
N THR A 81 13.34 -28.38 -17.38
CA THR A 81 12.74 -29.10 -18.53
C THR A 81 13.56 -28.95 -19.83
N ARG A 82 14.81 -28.47 -19.75
CA ARG A 82 15.71 -28.28 -20.91
C ARG A 82 16.77 -29.36 -21.03
#